data_AF-A0A7K1URR0-F1
#
_entry.id   AF-A0A7K1URR0-F1
#
_cell.length_a   1.000
_cell.length_b   1.000
_cell.length_c   1.000
_cell.angle_alpha   90.00
_cell.angle_beta   90.00
_cell.angle_gamma   90.00
#
_symmetry.space_group_name_H-M   'P 1'
#
loop_
_entity.id
_entity.type
_entity.pdbx_description
1 polymer ?
#
loop_
_entity_poly.entity_id
_entity_poly.type
_entity_poly.pdbx_seq_one_letter_code
_entity_poly.pdbx_strand_id
1 'polypeptide(L)'
;MSIDSRIRQRRANPVSIADERVGVNDAVAAVLTRWVGSMPALYTALLAFTVYMALATWGPLRHADPYPFPFLLFLNNVTQLVLCLVILVGQRVLSGAADRRAVQTYENAEAIFHQVADLQAHLDRQDRVLSRGLSLLDTSEHPWIERHRVQHPPQAADQAIGVNGRIAAWLTVKLGSVWGFYLALGSQAVWILLAETGIQTIDPYPFAFMSFLSTLAQLVFMIVIMVGQDVLGRTGDRRSQQTFLDAEAILHECRRMKARLDAQDRVLDSLTGYVTRQVTELLGQAVHDTRERLDHQARVHAAMTTGEVPPEAAALRRWEDLTDRAREKHRAQARRIGENLAAIGCFMVPTVDPALSADLDDEEVRALARLEYRRWIADRVARRTIDPEDVDDAEPLPWEELPETARMRHLQAARRIPGVVARAGFQVLRGS
;
A
#
# COMPACT_ATOMS: atom_id res chain seq x y z
N MET A 1 -2.69 -7.94 -23.58
CA MET A 1 -1.79 -6.86 -23.11
C MET A 1 -1.89 -6.83 -21.58
N SER A 2 -0.89 -7.40 -20.90
CA SER A 2 -0.94 -7.78 -19.48
C SER A 2 -0.88 -6.55 -18.54
N ILE A 3 -1.56 -6.63 -17.39
CA ILE A 3 -1.64 -5.60 -16.32
C ILE A 3 -0.26 -5.06 -15.93
N ASP A 4 0.79 -5.88 -16.02
CA ASP A 4 2.18 -5.52 -15.77
C ASP A 4 2.71 -4.38 -16.67
N SER A 5 2.18 -4.21 -17.88
CA SER A 5 2.63 -3.15 -18.78
C SER A 5 2.11 -1.76 -18.39
N ARG A 6 1.05 -1.67 -17.58
CA ARG A 6 0.54 -0.39 -17.05
C ARG A 6 1.31 0.06 -15.81
N ILE A 7 1.76 -0.87 -14.97
CA ILE A 7 2.54 -0.55 -13.76
C ILE A 7 3.95 -0.02 -14.11
N ARG A 8 4.48 -0.36 -15.30
CA ARG A 8 5.78 0.17 -15.79
C ARG A 8 5.70 1.57 -16.42
N GLN A 9 4.52 2.12 -16.69
CA GLN A 9 4.43 3.45 -17.31
C GLN A 9 4.59 4.56 -16.27
N ARG A 10 5.83 5.08 -16.20
CA ARG A 10 6.31 6.26 -15.43
C ARG A 10 6.34 6.13 -13.91
N ARG A 11 7.29 5.34 -13.38
CA ARG A 11 8.05 5.87 -12.23
C ARG A 11 8.92 7.01 -12.76
N ALA A 12 8.39 8.22 -12.80
CA ALA A 12 9.23 9.39 -12.92
C ALA A 12 10.22 9.34 -11.75
N ASN A 13 11.52 9.36 -12.03
CA ASN A 13 12.52 9.40 -10.97
C ASN A 13 12.20 10.58 -10.04
N PRO A 14 12.43 10.44 -8.72
CA PRO A 14 12.20 11.53 -7.80
C PRO A 14 13.03 12.74 -8.25
N VAL A 15 12.37 13.89 -8.45
CA VAL A 15 13.06 15.11 -8.89
C VAL A 15 14.15 15.44 -7.87
N SER A 16 15.39 15.41 -8.32
CA SER A 16 16.54 15.74 -7.50
C SER A 16 17.05 17.15 -7.81
N ILE A 17 17.78 17.73 -6.88
CA ILE A 17 18.51 18.99 -7.14
C ILE A 17 19.54 18.78 -8.26
N ALA A 18 20.01 17.54 -8.48
CA ALA A 18 21.00 17.24 -9.52
C ALA A 18 20.43 17.38 -10.93
N ASP A 19 19.13 17.16 -11.13
CA ASP A 19 18.46 17.28 -12.43
C ASP A 19 18.34 18.74 -12.90
N GLU A 20 18.53 19.71 -12.00
CA GLU A 20 18.58 21.14 -12.35
C GLU A 20 19.99 21.63 -12.65
N ARG A 21 21.03 20.86 -12.31
CA ARG A 21 22.45 21.24 -12.49
C ARG A 21 22.96 21.02 -13.91
N VAL A 22 22.08 21.15 -14.91
CA VAL A 22 22.40 20.86 -16.32
C VAL A 22 23.40 21.88 -16.89
N GLY A 23 23.55 23.05 -16.26
CA GLY A 23 24.58 24.04 -16.58
C GLY A 23 25.86 23.87 -15.75
N VAL A 24 27.03 23.91 -16.41
CA VAL A 24 28.36 23.99 -15.77
C VAL A 24 28.41 25.07 -14.69
N ASN A 25 27.73 26.19 -14.93
CA ASN A 25 27.72 27.33 -14.03
C ASN A 25 26.85 27.12 -12.77
N ASP A 26 25.74 26.41 -12.89
CA ASP A 26 24.88 26.07 -11.74
C ASP A 26 25.54 25.03 -10.83
N ALA A 27 26.36 24.14 -11.41
CA ALA A 27 27.19 23.21 -10.66
C ALA A 27 28.29 23.94 -9.87
N VAL A 28 28.97 24.91 -10.48
CA VAL A 28 29.99 25.74 -9.80
C VAL A 28 29.37 26.53 -8.65
N ALA A 29 28.24 27.20 -8.89
CA ALA A 29 27.53 27.94 -7.85
C ALA A 29 27.12 27.02 -6.68
N ALA A 30 26.55 25.84 -6.97
CA ALA A 30 26.13 24.90 -5.93
C ALA A 30 27.30 24.33 -5.10
N VAL A 31 28.46 24.07 -5.71
CA VAL A 31 29.67 23.63 -5.00
C VAL A 31 30.19 24.74 -4.09
N LEU A 32 30.27 25.98 -4.60
CA LEU A 32 30.67 27.15 -3.82
C LEU A 32 29.71 27.39 -2.65
N THR A 33 28.38 27.38 -2.86
CA THR A 33 27.40 27.54 -1.78
C THR A 33 27.56 26.47 -0.71
N ARG A 34 27.78 25.21 -1.09
CA ARG A 34 27.94 24.09 -0.16
C ARG A 34 29.23 24.19 0.66
N TRP A 35 30.32 24.68 0.06
CA TRP A 35 31.59 24.90 0.76
C TRP A 35 31.49 26.10 1.71
N VAL A 36 31.01 27.24 1.20
CA VAL A 36 30.83 28.48 1.98
C VAL A 36 29.88 28.28 3.16
N GLY A 37 28.77 27.56 2.96
CA GLY A 37 27.78 27.30 4.01
C GLY A 37 28.21 26.28 5.07
N SER A 38 29.47 25.83 5.05
CA SER A 38 29.99 24.81 5.98
C SER A 38 30.74 25.43 7.17
N MET A 39 30.64 24.79 8.33
CA MET A 39 31.40 25.20 9.53
C MET A 39 32.93 25.24 9.32
N PRO A 40 33.55 24.29 8.58
CA PRO A 40 34.98 24.39 8.27
C PRO A 40 35.36 25.67 7.50
N ALA A 41 34.55 26.09 6.52
CA ALA A 41 34.85 27.31 5.76
C ALA A 41 34.84 28.56 6.65
N LEU A 42 33.94 28.63 7.63
CA LEU A 42 33.93 29.69 8.64
C LEU A 42 35.24 29.71 9.44
N TYR A 43 35.70 28.56 9.93
CA TYR A 43 36.96 28.48 10.68
C TYR A 43 38.17 28.85 9.81
N THR A 44 38.20 28.39 8.55
CA THR A 44 39.27 28.74 7.60
C THR A 44 39.30 30.24 7.32
N ALA A 45 38.13 30.86 7.11
CA ALA A 45 38.04 32.30 6.90
C ALA A 45 38.51 33.10 8.12
N LEU A 46 37.99 32.78 9.32
CA LEU A 46 38.40 33.44 10.57
C LEU A 46 39.90 33.32 10.82
N LEU A 47 40.47 32.14 10.60
CA LEU A 47 41.91 31.91 10.70
C LEU A 47 42.68 32.76 9.68
N ALA A 48 42.26 32.77 8.42
CA ALA A 48 42.91 33.54 7.37
C ALA A 48 42.90 35.04 7.65
N PHE A 49 41.76 35.60 8.06
CA PHE A 49 41.65 37.02 8.47
C PHE A 49 42.53 37.35 9.67
N THR A 50 42.54 36.49 10.70
CA THR A 50 43.36 36.69 11.90
C THR A 50 44.85 36.65 11.58
N VAL A 51 45.29 35.68 10.78
CA VAL A 51 46.69 35.52 10.35
C VAL A 51 47.12 36.71 9.48
N TYR A 52 46.29 37.13 8.53
CA TYR A 52 46.58 38.30 7.70
C TYR A 52 46.71 39.56 8.55
N MET A 53 45.78 39.80 9.47
CA MET A 53 45.79 40.99 10.34
C MET A 53 47.04 41.02 11.23
N ALA A 54 47.48 39.87 11.75
CA ALA A 54 48.72 39.75 12.51
C ALA A 54 49.96 40.06 11.65
N LEU A 55 50.01 39.54 10.42
CA LEU A 55 51.11 39.78 9.47
C LEU A 55 51.17 41.23 8.97
N ALA A 56 50.02 41.88 8.79
CA ALA A 56 49.94 43.29 8.40
C ALA A 56 50.28 44.24 9.56
N THR A 57 50.01 43.84 10.81
CA THR A 57 50.30 44.67 11.99
C THR A 57 51.77 44.57 12.45
N TRP A 58 52.28 43.36 12.58
CA TRP A 58 53.62 43.09 13.14
C TRP A 58 54.61 42.46 12.15
N GLY A 59 54.14 42.04 10.98
CA GLY A 59 54.93 41.30 10.01
C GLY A 59 55.37 42.10 8.79
N PRO A 60 55.86 41.41 7.75
CA PRO A 60 56.44 42.03 6.55
C PRO A 60 55.39 42.75 5.68
N LEU A 61 54.10 42.45 5.86
CA LEU A 61 52.99 43.02 5.09
C LEU A 61 52.61 44.45 5.55
N ARG A 62 53.25 44.99 6.59
CA ARG A 62 52.95 46.33 7.14
C ARG A 62 53.06 47.47 6.13
N HIS A 63 53.98 47.37 5.17
CA HIS A 63 54.15 48.40 4.13
C HIS A 63 53.11 48.27 3.00
N ALA A 64 52.56 47.06 2.80
CA ALA A 64 51.60 46.78 1.74
C ALA A 64 50.16 47.09 2.16
N ASP A 65 49.80 46.82 3.42
CA ASP A 65 48.46 47.06 3.96
C ASP A 65 48.50 47.62 5.39
N PRO A 66 48.84 48.91 5.58
CA PRO A 66 48.91 49.51 6.90
C PRO A 66 47.52 49.62 7.54
N TYR A 67 47.45 49.55 8.88
CA TYR A 67 46.22 49.81 9.63
C TYR A 67 45.61 51.16 9.19
N PRO A 68 44.33 51.22 8.75
CA PRO A 68 43.21 50.30 9.05
C PRO A 68 42.94 49.17 8.02
N PHE A 69 43.97 48.67 7.34
CA PHE A 69 43.92 47.56 6.36
C PHE A 69 43.04 47.84 5.11
N PRO A 70 43.30 48.90 4.32
CA PRO A 70 42.53 49.20 3.10
C PRO A 70 42.42 48.03 2.12
N PHE A 71 43.48 47.24 1.93
CA PHE A 71 43.46 46.10 1.01
C PHE A 71 42.59 44.96 1.54
N LEU A 72 42.71 44.62 2.83
CA LEU A 72 41.85 43.63 3.46
C LEU A 72 40.37 44.05 3.39
N LEU A 73 40.06 45.32 3.65
CA LEU A 73 38.70 45.86 3.53
C LEU A 73 38.15 45.75 2.11
N PHE A 74 38.97 46.09 1.11
CA PHE A 74 38.65 45.92 -0.30
C PHE A 74 38.40 44.46 -0.66
N LEU A 75 39.31 43.55 -0.28
CA LEU A 75 39.19 42.12 -0.55
C LEU A 75 37.95 41.52 0.10
N ASN A 76 37.66 41.92 1.34
CA ASN A 76 36.45 41.52 2.05
C ASN A 76 35.19 41.99 1.29
N ASN A 77 35.18 43.23 0.83
CA ASN A 77 34.06 43.79 0.09
C ASN A 77 33.82 43.06 -1.24
N VAL A 78 34.87 42.79 -2.02
CA VAL A 78 34.79 42.00 -3.26
C VAL A 78 34.26 40.59 -2.98
N THR A 79 34.83 39.93 -1.97
CA THR A 79 34.44 38.57 -1.58
C THR A 79 32.98 38.50 -1.14
N GLN A 80 32.52 39.47 -0.34
CA GLN A 80 31.14 39.53 0.13
C GLN A 80 30.14 39.74 -1.01
N LEU A 81 30.45 40.59 -2.00
CA LEU A 81 29.59 40.80 -3.16
C LEU A 81 29.43 39.51 -3.97
N VAL A 82 30.55 38.82 -4.22
CA VAL A 82 30.58 37.50 -4.87
C VAL A 82 29.75 36.49 -4.08
N LEU A 83 29.89 36.47 -2.75
CA LEU A 83 29.14 35.57 -1.88
C LEU A 83 27.63 35.79 -1.97
N CYS A 84 27.18 37.06 -1.93
CA CYS A 84 25.78 37.41 -2.07
C CYS A 84 25.20 36.90 -3.40
N LEU A 85 25.93 37.04 -4.50
CA LEU A 85 25.51 36.55 -5.82
C LEU A 85 25.45 35.02 -5.88
N VAL A 86 26.45 34.34 -5.33
CA VAL A 86 26.45 32.87 -5.22
C VAL A 86 25.26 32.37 -4.41
N ILE A 87 24.94 33.02 -3.29
CA ILE A 87 23.76 32.70 -2.48
C ILE A 87 22.48 32.87 -3.29
N LEU A 88 22.34 33.99 -4.01
CA LEU A 88 21.15 34.29 -4.79
C LEU A 88 20.92 33.29 -5.93
N VAL A 89 21.99 32.91 -6.66
CA VAL A 89 21.94 31.84 -7.67
C VAL A 89 21.56 30.50 -7.03
N GLY A 90 22.18 30.16 -5.89
CA GLY A 90 21.86 28.95 -5.13
C GLY A 90 20.40 28.88 -4.70
N GLN A 91 19.83 29.98 -4.22
CA GLN A 91 18.41 30.08 -3.84
C GLN A 91 17.48 29.84 -5.03
N ARG A 92 17.80 30.39 -6.21
CA ARG A 92 17.01 30.19 -7.42
C ARG A 92 16.98 28.72 -7.85
N VAL A 93 18.15 28.07 -7.87
CA VAL A 93 18.26 26.64 -8.18
C VAL A 93 17.50 25.81 -7.14
N LEU A 94 17.66 26.10 -5.86
CA LEU A 94 16.91 25.40 -4.81
C LEU A 94 15.40 25.57 -4.96
N SER A 95 14.93 26.77 -5.32
CA SER A 95 13.51 27.07 -5.57
C SER A 95 12.96 26.26 -6.73
N GLY A 96 13.63 26.22 -7.87
CA GLY A 96 13.15 25.50 -9.06
C GLY A 96 13.00 24.00 -8.82
N ALA A 97 13.96 23.38 -8.14
CA ALA A 97 13.88 21.98 -7.73
C ALA A 97 12.78 21.75 -6.69
N ALA A 98 12.53 22.72 -5.81
CA ALA A 98 11.44 22.68 -4.85
C ALA A 98 10.07 22.76 -5.54
N ASP A 99 9.92 23.61 -6.54
CA ASP A 99 8.67 23.81 -7.28
C ASP A 99 8.35 22.56 -8.12
N ARG A 100 9.33 22.00 -8.85
CA ARG A 100 9.13 20.74 -9.60
C ARG A 100 8.78 19.55 -8.70
N ARG A 101 9.41 19.45 -7.52
CA ARG A 101 9.03 18.44 -6.52
C ARG A 101 7.60 18.62 -6.03
N ALA A 102 7.16 19.87 -5.81
CA ALA A 102 5.79 20.14 -5.39
C ALA A 102 4.77 19.67 -6.44
N VAL A 103 5.04 19.94 -7.72
CA VAL A 103 4.22 19.42 -8.84
C VAL A 103 4.20 17.90 -8.85
N GLN A 104 5.36 17.24 -8.71
CA GLN A 104 5.43 15.78 -8.66
C GLN A 104 4.64 15.20 -7.48
N THR A 105 4.74 15.81 -6.29
CA THR A 105 3.97 15.38 -5.11
C THR A 105 2.47 15.52 -5.34
N TYR A 106 2.03 16.61 -5.95
CA TYR A 106 0.64 16.83 -6.32
C TYR A 106 0.14 15.77 -7.32
N GLU A 107 0.88 15.53 -8.41
CA GLU A 107 0.52 14.50 -9.39
C GLU A 107 0.44 13.10 -8.78
N ASN A 108 1.35 12.78 -7.84
CA ASN A 108 1.33 11.52 -7.11
C ASN A 108 0.09 11.40 -6.20
N ALA A 109 -0.29 12.49 -5.50
CA ALA A 109 -1.49 12.51 -4.67
C ALA A 109 -2.76 12.31 -5.50
N GLU A 110 -2.89 13.01 -6.63
CA GLU A 110 -4.01 12.85 -7.56
C GLU A 110 -4.09 11.42 -8.11
N ALA A 111 -2.95 10.82 -8.46
CA ALA A 111 -2.91 9.42 -8.89
C ALA A 111 -3.39 8.45 -7.80
N ILE A 112 -3.03 8.70 -6.53
CA ILE A 112 -3.54 7.92 -5.40
C ILE A 112 -5.06 8.10 -5.26
N PHE A 113 -5.56 9.34 -5.32
CA PHE A 113 -7.00 9.59 -5.22
C PHE A 113 -7.78 8.89 -6.33
N HIS A 114 -7.28 8.89 -7.57
CA HIS A 114 -7.90 8.16 -8.67
C HIS A 114 -7.94 6.64 -8.41
N GLN A 115 -6.86 6.06 -7.89
CA GLN A 115 -6.83 4.63 -7.56
C GLN A 115 -7.79 4.28 -6.42
N VAL A 116 -7.88 5.13 -5.40
CA VAL A 116 -8.82 4.96 -4.28
C VAL A 116 -10.26 5.02 -4.79
N ALA A 117 -10.59 5.98 -5.67
CA ALA A 117 -11.91 6.08 -6.28
C ALA A 117 -12.27 4.84 -7.13
N ASP A 118 -11.33 4.33 -7.92
CA ASP A 118 -11.53 3.09 -8.70
C ASP A 118 -11.78 1.87 -7.80
N LEU A 119 -11.03 1.74 -6.70
CA LEU A 119 -11.22 0.67 -5.71
C LEU A 119 -12.58 0.77 -5.02
N GLN A 120 -12.98 1.97 -4.63
CA GLN A 120 -14.30 2.19 -4.02
C GLN A 120 -15.42 1.88 -5.00
N ALA A 121 -15.33 2.31 -6.26
CA ALA A 121 -16.30 1.98 -7.29
C ALA A 121 -16.37 0.46 -7.56
N HIS A 122 -15.25 -0.26 -7.41
CA HIS A 122 -15.24 -1.71 -7.48
C HIS A 122 -15.99 -2.34 -6.29
N LEU A 123 -15.71 -1.88 -5.07
CA LEU A 123 -16.40 -2.34 -3.86
C LEU A 123 -17.89 -2.03 -3.93
N ASP A 124 -18.30 -0.85 -4.41
CA ASP A 124 -19.70 -0.49 -4.58
C ASP A 124 -20.43 -1.43 -5.55
N ARG A 125 -19.75 -1.88 -6.62
CA ARG A 125 -20.31 -2.89 -7.54
C ARG A 125 -20.48 -4.25 -6.85
N GLN A 126 -19.52 -4.68 -6.04
CA GLN A 126 -19.62 -5.91 -5.26
C GLN A 126 -20.74 -5.82 -4.23
N ASP A 127 -20.80 -4.70 -3.50
CA ASP A 127 -21.86 -4.39 -2.55
C ASP A 127 -23.21 -4.50 -3.23
N ARG A 128 -23.43 -3.93 -4.43
CA ARG A 128 -24.69 -4.07 -5.18
C ARG A 128 -25.08 -5.51 -5.51
N VAL A 129 -24.11 -6.38 -5.80
CA VAL A 129 -24.37 -7.80 -6.05
C VAL A 129 -24.75 -8.52 -4.76
N LEU A 130 -24.09 -8.17 -3.65
CA LEU A 130 -24.40 -8.68 -2.31
C LEU A 130 -25.69 -8.06 -1.73
N SER A 131 -26.10 -6.86 -2.19
CA SER A 131 -27.07 -5.98 -1.53
C SER A 131 -28.47 -5.90 -2.17
N ARG A 132 -29.08 -7.04 -2.50
CA ARG A 132 -30.57 -7.07 -2.42
C ARG A 132 -31.11 -6.82 -1.00
N GLY A 133 -30.27 -6.57 0.02
CA GLY A 133 -30.69 -6.32 1.40
C GLY A 133 -29.95 -5.26 2.23
N LEU A 134 -29.00 -4.46 1.71
CA LEU A 134 -28.24 -3.50 2.53
C LEU A 134 -28.11 -2.14 1.85
N SER A 135 -28.97 -1.21 2.24
CA SER A 135 -28.81 0.23 2.02
C SER A 135 -27.68 0.73 2.92
N LEU A 136 -26.43 0.51 2.53
CA LEU A 136 -25.27 0.94 3.31
C LEU A 136 -24.81 2.33 2.88
N LEU A 137 -25.23 3.31 3.69
CA LEU A 137 -24.66 4.65 3.88
C LEU A 137 -24.42 5.46 2.59
N ASP A 138 -25.35 6.37 2.31
CA ASP A 138 -25.06 7.53 1.48
C ASP A 138 -23.82 8.23 2.07
N THR A 139 -22.70 8.17 1.36
CA THR A 139 -21.43 8.71 1.86
C THR A 139 -20.77 9.54 0.79
N SER A 140 -20.75 10.85 1.03
CA SER A 140 -19.99 11.85 0.29
C SER A 140 -18.49 11.63 0.44
N GLU A 141 -17.73 11.86 -0.63
CA GLU A 141 -16.27 11.88 -0.62
C GLU A 141 -15.71 12.88 0.42
N HIS A 142 -14.48 12.66 0.89
CA HIS A 142 -13.84 13.63 1.78
C HIS A 142 -13.74 15.01 1.11
N PRO A 143 -14.15 16.12 1.76
CA PRO A 143 -14.28 17.44 1.13
C PRO A 143 -12.94 18.03 0.66
N TRP A 144 -11.81 17.49 1.11
CA TRP A 144 -10.49 17.86 0.59
C TRP A 144 -10.23 17.35 -0.83
N ILE A 145 -10.78 16.19 -1.23
CA ILE A 145 -10.50 15.59 -2.55
C ILE A 145 -11.03 16.50 -3.66
N GLU A 146 -12.24 17.04 -3.50
CA GLU A 146 -12.80 18.03 -4.42
C GLU A 146 -11.99 19.33 -4.45
N ARG A 147 -11.52 19.81 -3.28
CA ARG A 147 -10.70 21.03 -3.20
C ARG A 147 -9.31 20.84 -3.81
N HIS A 148 -8.72 19.66 -3.65
CA HIS A 148 -7.41 19.31 -4.19
C HIS A 148 -7.44 19.38 -5.72
N ARG A 149 -8.49 18.86 -6.37
CA ARG A 149 -8.67 18.93 -7.83
C ARG A 149 -8.72 20.35 -8.39
N VAL A 150 -9.13 21.33 -7.58
CA VAL A 150 -9.26 22.74 -7.97
C VAL A 150 -8.01 23.56 -7.62
N GLN A 151 -7.23 23.13 -6.61
CA GLN A 151 -6.06 23.87 -6.14
C GLN A 151 -4.79 23.40 -6.87
N HIS A 152 -4.10 24.33 -7.53
CA HIS A 152 -2.80 24.06 -8.14
C HIS A 152 -1.70 23.82 -7.09
N PRO A 153 -0.66 23.05 -7.44
CA PRO A 153 0.48 22.83 -6.55
C PRO A 153 1.12 24.16 -6.15
N PRO A 154 1.54 24.36 -4.89
CA PRO A 154 2.00 25.65 -4.40
C PRO A 154 3.42 25.86 -4.92
N GLN A 155 3.59 26.90 -5.74
CA GLN A 155 4.88 27.28 -6.31
C GLN A 155 5.32 28.64 -5.79
N ALA A 156 6.64 28.88 -5.80
CA ALA A 156 7.19 30.15 -5.33
C ALA A 156 6.69 31.36 -6.15
N ALA A 157 6.40 31.15 -7.44
CA ALA A 157 5.85 32.18 -8.32
C ALA A 157 4.46 32.67 -7.88
N ASP A 158 3.61 31.77 -7.37
CA ASP A 158 2.25 32.09 -6.94
C ASP A 158 2.21 32.88 -5.63
N GLN A 159 3.28 32.76 -4.85
CA GLN A 159 3.41 33.41 -3.54
C GLN A 159 3.95 34.84 -3.62
N ALA A 160 4.44 35.27 -4.78
CA ALA A 160 4.86 36.64 -5.07
C ALA A 160 3.65 37.59 -5.27
N ILE A 161 2.79 37.66 -4.27
CA ILE A 161 1.53 38.43 -4.31
C ILE A 161 1.83 39.89 -3.94
N GLY A 162 1.29 40.83 -4.73
CA GLY A 162 1.46 42.27 -4.56
C GLY A 162 2.62 42.88 -5.36
N VAL A 163 2.69 44.21 -5.40
CA VAL A 163 3.70 44.95 -6.18
C VAL A 163 5.12 44.64 -5.69
N ASN A 164 5.32 44.64 -4.36
CA ASN A 164 6.64 44.38 -3.75
C ASN A 164 7.11 42.94 -3.96
N GLY A 165 6.20 41.96 -3.86
CA GLY A 165 6.53 40.54 -4.09
C GLY A 165 6.94 40.27 -5.54
N ARG A 166 6.24 40.89 -6.50
CA ARG A 166 6.58 40.78 -7.94
C ARG A 166 7.91 41.44 -8.27
N ILE A 167 8.19 42.61 -7.70
CA ILE A 167 9.49 43.28 -7.88
C ILE A 167 10.60 42.42 -7.31
N ALA A 168 10.43 41.87 -6.10
CA ALA A 168 11.42 41.01 -5.48
C ALA A 168 11.66 39.72 -6.28
N ALA A 169 10.60 39.06 -6.75
CA ALA A 169 10.72 37.87 -7.60
C ALA A 169 11.45 38.19 -8.92
N TRP A 170 11.09 39.30 -9.57
CA TRP A 170 11.77 39.76 -10.80
C TRP A 170 13.25 40.05 -10.56
N LEU A 171 13.55 40.75 -9.46
CA LEU A 171 14.90 41.16 -9.10
C LEU A 171 15.76 39.94 -8.75
N THR A 172 15.22 38.98 -8.00
CA THR A 172 15.84 37.68 -7.71
C THR A 172 16.12 36.88 -8.98
N VAL A 173 15.20 36.85 -9.95
CA VAL A 173 15.40 36.14 -11.22
C VAL A 173 16.49 36.78 -12.08
N LYS A 174 16.50 38.12 -12.17
CA LYS A 174 17.48 38.87 -12.96
C LYS A 174 18.87 38.88 -12.32
N LEU A 175 18.96 39.22 -11.04
CA LEU A 175 20.23 39.30 -10.30
C LEU A 175 20.78 37.91 -9.94
N GLY A 176 19.91 36.94 -9.66
CA GLY A 176 20.26 35.53 -9.45
C GLY A 176 20.48 34.75 -10.73
N SER A 177 20.70 35.44 -11.86
CA SER A 177 21.22 34.82 -13.07
C SER A 177 22.73 34.70 -12.97
N VAL A 178 23.29 33.65 -13.55
CA VAL A 178 24.74 33.48 -13.66
C VAL A 178 25.41 34.69 -14.33
N TRP A 179 24.71 35.36 -15.25
CA TRP A 179 25.18 36.61 -15.86
C TRP A 179 25.38 37.74 -14.84
N GLY A 180 24.55 37.84 -13.80
CA GLY A 180 24.73 38.81 -12.72
C GLY A 180 26.04 38.59 -11.96
N PHE A 181 26.39 37.34 -11.70
CA PHE A 181 27.68 36.95 -11.10
C PHE A 181 28.87 37.37 -11.98
N TYR A 182 28.86 37.01 -13.26
CA TYR A 182 29.95 37.38 -14.17
C TYR A 182 30.03 38.88 -14.43
N LEU A 183 28.90 39.58 -14.47
CA LEU A 183 28.86 41.03 -14.65
C LEU A 183 29.46 41.75 -13.43
N ALA A 184 29.11 41.34 -12.21
CA ALA A 184 29.70 41.92 -11.01
C ALA A 184 31.22 41.66 -10.94
N LEU A 185 31.64 40.40 -11.08
CA LEU A 185 33.07 40.03 -11.02
C LEU A 185 33.87 40.67 -12.16
N GLY A 186 33.32 40.67 -13.37
CA GLY A 186 33.92 41.29 -14.54
C GLY A 186 34.01 42.81 -14.39
N SER A 187 32.96 43.48 -13.90
CA SER A 187 32.97 44.92 -13.67
C SER A 187 34.04 45.32 -12.66
N GLN A 188 34.25 44.51 -11.61
CA GLN A 188 35.28 44.74 -10.61
C GLN A 188 36.69 44.55 -11.19
N ALA A 189 36.93 43.46 -11.92
CA ALA A 189 38.21 43.19 -12.56
C ALA A 189 38.57 44.26 -13.60
N VAL A 190 37.59 44.70 -14.40
CA VAL A 190 37.76 45.76 -15.39
C VAL A 190 38.09 47.10 -14.72
N TRP A 191 37.42 47.42 -13.60
CA TRP A 191 37.69 48.64 -12.84
C TRP A 191 39.13 48.68 -12.31
N ILE A 192 39.60 47.58 -11.72
CA ILE A 192 40.96 47.43 -11.22
C ILE A 192 41.97 47.61 -12.37
N LEU A 193 41.73 46.96 -13.51
CA LEU A 193 42.61 47.03 -14.69
C LEU A 193 42.69 48.46 -15.26
N LEU A 194 41.56 49.16 -15.36
CA LEU A 194 41.50 50.54 -15.87
C LEU A 194 42.22 51.53 -14.95
N ALA A 195 42.17 51.31 -13.65
CA ALA A 195 42.85 52.14 -12.67
C ALA A 195 44.36 51.87 -12.64
N GLU A 196 44.81 50.61 -12.72
CA GLU A 196 46.26 50.29 -12.77
C GLU A 196 46.92 50.71 -14.09
N THR A 197 46.21 50.62 -15.21
CA THR A 197 46.72 51.08 -16.52
C THR A 197 46.76 52.60 -16.64
N GLY A 198 46.31 53.33 -15.62
CA GLY A 198 46.32 54.80 -15.58
C GLY A 198 45.33 55.46 -16.53
N ILE A 199 44.44 54.69 -17.15
CA ILE A 199 43.41 55.19 -18.08
C ILE A 199 42.33 55.95 -17.30
N GLN A 200 42.02 55.49 -16.07
CA GLN A 200 41.04 56.11 -15.19
C GLN A 200 41.71 56.64 -13.91
N THR A 201 41.67 57.96 -13.71
CA THR A 201 42.18 58.65 -12.49
C THR A 201 41.12 58.88 -11.42
N ILE A 202 39.87 58.50 -11.69
CA ILE A 202 38.70 58.81 -10.85
C ILE A 202 38.72 58.08 -9.50
N ASP A 203 39.32 56.89 -9.44
CA ASP A 203 39.35 56.07 -8.21
C ASP A 203 40.71 55.39 -8.04
N PRO A 204 41.73 56.11 -7.54
CA PRO A 204 43.04 55.54 -7.27
C PRO A 204 42.97 54.44 -6.21
N TYR A 205 43.95 53.54 -6.21
CA TYR A 205 44.15 52.60 -5.10
C TYR A 205 44.13 53.38 -3.77
N PRO A 206 43.26 53.05 -2.79
CA PRO A 206 42.63 51.74 -2.54
C PRO A 206 41.17 51.57 -3.02
N PHE A 207 40.74 52.23 -4.09
CA PHE A 207 39.42 52.05 -4.73
C PHE A 207 38.22 52.35 -3.82
N ALA A 208 38.22 53.54 -3.21
CA ALA A 208 37.18 53.94 -2.26
C ALA A 208 35.80 54.05 -2.92
N PHE A 209 35.73 54.55 -4.16
CA PHE A 209 34.46 54.73 -4.87
C PHE A 209 33.87 53.38 -5.30
N MET A 210 34.70 52.48 -5.83
CA MET A 210 34.32 51.11 -6.13
C MET A 210 33.81 50.36 -4.89
N SER A 211 34.52 50.50 -3.76
CA SER A 211 34.12 49.87 -2.50
C SER A 211 32.77 50.40 -2.01
N PHE A 212 32.52 51.70 -2.14
CA PHE A 212 31.23 52.32 -1.83
C PHE A 212 30.09 51.81 -2.74
N LEU A 213 30.32 51.72 -4.05
CA LEU A 213 29.31 51.21 -4.98
C LEU A 213 28.98 49.74 -4.69
N SER A 214 30.00 48.95 -4.32
CA SER A 214 29.83 47.55 -3.96
C SER A 214 29.11 47.36 -2.62
N THR A 215 29.39 48.16 -1.57
CA THR A 215 28.60 48.12 -0.32
C THR A 215 27.14 48.50 -0.57
N LEU A 216 26.87 49.47 -1.44
CA LEU A 216 25.51 49.82 -1.84
C LEU A 216 24.81 48.65 -2.56
N ALA A 217 25.49 47.99 -3.49
CA ALA A 217 24.97 46.80 -4.17
C ALA A 217 24.70 45.64 -3.19
N GLN A 218 25.59 45.41 -2.22
CA GLN A 218 25.41 44.41 -1.17
C GLN A 218 24.15 44.66 -0.34
N LEU A 219 23.88 45.92 0.03
CA LEU A 219 22.66 46.28 0.75
C LEU A 219 21.40 45.88 -0.05
N VAL A 220 21.39 46.18 -1.35
CA VAL A 220 20.30 45.78 -2.26
C VAL A 220 20.19 44.26 -2.32
N PHE A 221 21.30 43.54 -2.50
CA PHE A 221 21.30 42.08 -2.53
C PHE A 221 20.78 41.48 -1.21
N MET A 222 21.13 42.05 -0.07
CA MET A 222 20.66 41.57 1.23
C MET A 222 19.14 41.69 1.35
N ILE A 223 18.55 42.81 0.91
CA ILE A 223 17.09 42.98 0.85
C ILE A 223 16.45 41.93 -0.06
N VAL A 224 17.01 41.73 -1.25
CA VAL A 224 16.50 40.75 -2.23
C VAL A 224 16.55 39.33 -1.68
N ILE A 225 17.67 38.94 -1.08
CA ILE A 225 17.86 37.62 -0.46
C ILE A 225 16.84 37.44 0.66
N MET A 226 16.66 38.43 1.53
CA MET A 226 15.72 38.35 2.66
C MET A 226 14.28 38.17 2.17
N VAL A 227 13.84 38.95 1.18
CA VAL A 227 12.50 38.79 0.60
C VAL A 227 12.37 37.44 -0.11
N GLY A 228 13.42 37.00 -0.81
CA GLY A 228 13.47 35.67 -1.43
C GLY A 228 13.28 34.55 -0.40
N GLN A 229 13.96 34.62 0.75
CA GLN A 229 13.82 33.65 1.84
C GLN A 229 12.41 33.62 2.43
N ASP A 230 11.80 34.79 2.63
CA ASP A 230 10.44 34.92 3.16
C ASP A 230 9.39 34.33 2.19
N VAL A 231 9.54 34.55 0.89
CA VAL A 231 8.69 33.92 -0.16
C VAL A 231 8.88 32.40 -0.18
N LEU A 232 10.12 31.92 -0.11
CA LEU A 232 10.43 30.49 -0.04
C LEU A 232 9.86 29.84 1.22
N GLY A 233 9.91 30.53 2.36
CA GLY A 233 9.33 30.10 3.64
C GLY A 233 7.83 29.89 3.53
N ARG A 234 7.09 30.90 3.07
CA ARG A 234 5.62 30.79 2.87
C ARG A 234 5.23 29.68 1.89
N THR A 235 6.01 29.49 0.83
CA THR A 235 5.79 28.42 -0.15
C THR A 235 6.08 27.05 0.49
N GLY A 236 7.10 26.96 1.34
CA GLY A 236 7.38 25.77 2.16
C GLY A 236 6.22 25.42 3.08
N ASP A 237 5.69 26.41 3.80
CA ASP A 237 4.57 26.23 4.74
C ASP A 237 3.31 25.72 4.01
N ARG A 238 2.94 26.35 2.89
CA ARG A 238 1.79 25.92 2.09
C ARG A 238 1.93 24.51 1.54
N ARG A 239 3.13 24.14 1.08
CA ARG A 239 3.40 22.76 0.63
C ARG A 239 3.27 21.76 1.77
N SER A 240 3.74 22.11 2.97
CA SER A 240 3.60 21.23 4.14
C SER A 240 2.13 21.05 4.54
N GLN A 241 1.35 22.13 4.51
CA GLN A 241 -0.08 22.09 4.79
C GLN A 241 -0.84 21.24 3.76
N GLN A 242 -0.57 21.43 2.46
CA GLN A 242 -1.17 20.60 1.42
C GLN A 242 -0.83 19.13 1.59
N THR A 243 0.45 18.81 1.82
CA THR A 243 0.90 17.42 2.03
C THR A 243 0.22 16.80 3.26
N PHE A 244 0.03 17.57 4.33
CA PHE A 244 -0.69 17.11 5.52
C PHE A 244 -2.16 16.79 5.20
N LEU A 245 -2.85 17.67 4.48
CA LEU A 245 -4.25 17.48 4.12
C LEU A 245 -4.44 16.33 3.12
N ASP A 246 -3.50 16.14 2.20
CA ASP A 246 -3.48 15.00 1.28
C ASP A 246 -3.37 13.68 2.05
N ALA A 247 -2.45 13.61 3.02
CA ALA A 247 -2.28 12.44 3.89
C ALA A 247 -3.52 12.17 4.75
N GLU A 248 -4.15 13.21 5.31
CA GLU A 248 -5.39 13.10 6.09
C GLU A 248 -6.53 12.53 5.24
N ALA A 249 -6.71 13.03 4.01
CA ALA A 249 -7.73 12.56 3.08
C ALA A 249 -7.49 11.09 2.68
N ILE A 250 -6.25 10.71 2.33
CA ILE A 250 -5.89 9.33 2.01
C ILE A 250 -6.21 8.41 3.20
N LEU A 251 -5.84 8.82 4.42
CA LEU A 251 -6.09 8.03 5.62
C LEU A 251 -7.59 7.89 5.92
N HIS A 252 -8.37 8.95 5.69
CA HIS A 252 -9.82 8.92 5.83
C HIS A 252 -10.45 7.91 4.87
N GLU A 253 -10.11 7.97 3.58
CA GLU A 253 -10.66 7.03 2.58
C GLU A 253 -10.20 5.59 2.81
N CYS A 254 -8.97 5.36 3.28
CA CYS A 254 -8.49 4.04 3.69
C CYS A 254 -9.31 3.46 4.87
N ARG A 255 -9.61 4.28 5.89
CA ARG A 255 -10.47 3.86 7.01
C ARG A 255 -11.88 3.52 6.55
N ARG A 256 -12.43 4.32 5.63
CA ARG A 256 -13.75 4.07 5.03
C ARG A 256 -13.79 2.75 4.27
N MET A 257 -12.79 2.50 3.44
CA MET A 257 -12.66 1.24 2.69
C MET A 257 -12.55 0.03 3.64
N LYS A 258 -11.73 0.14 4.69
CA LYS A 258 -11.64 -0.90 5.72
C LYS A 258 -12.99 -1.19 6.36
N ALA A 259 -13.73 -0.16 6.77
CA ALA A 259 -15.02 -0.34 7.41
C ALA A 259 -16.05 -1.06 6.51
N ARG A 260 -15.99 -0.82 5.19
CA ARG A 260 -16.81 -1.56 4.20
C ARG A 260 -16.40 -3.01 4.08
N LEU A 261 -15.10 -3.29 3.96
CA LEU A 261 -14.58 -4.66 3.92
C LEU A 261 -14.95 -5.45 5.19
N ASP A 262 -14.76 -4.85 6.37
CA ASP A 262 -15.15 -5.46 7.64
C ASP A 262 -16.67 -5.77 7.70
N ALA A 263 -17.50 -4.96 7.04
CA ALA A 263 -18.94 -5.22 6.93
C ALA A 263 -19.28 -6.34 5.95
N GLN A 264 -18.61 -6.38 4.80
CA GLN A 264 -18.74 -7.46 3.81
C GLN A 264 -18.31 -8.80 4.41
N ASP A 265 -17.20 -8.85 5.15
CA ASP A 265 -16.70 -10.07 5.79
C ASP A 265 -17.73 -10.66 6.76
N ARG A 266 -18.43 -9.83 7.53
CA ARG A 266 -19.52 -10.29 8.40
C ARG A 266 -20.68 -10.90 7.62
N VAL A 267 -21.04 -10.32 6.48
CA VAL A 267 -22.09 -10.86 5.61
C VAL A 267 -21.65 -12.18 5.00
N LEU A 268 -20.42 -12.26 4.49
CA LEU A 268 -19.85 -13.49 3.93
C LEU A 268 -19.78 -14.60 4.97
N ASP A 269 -19.36 -14.31 6.20
CA ASP A 269 -19.34 -15.27 7.30
C ASP A 269 -20.76 -15.80 7.61
N SER A 270 -21.75 -14.89 7.66
CA SER A 270 -23.15 -15.27 7.89
C SER A 270 -23.72 -16.13 6.75
N LEU A 271 -23.43 -15.80 5.49
CA LEU A 271 -23.88 -16.56 4.31
C LEU A 271 -23.20 -17.93 4.26
N THR A 272 -21.91 -17.99 4.54
CA THR A 272 -21.15 -19.24 4.60
C THR A 272 -21.72 -20.14 5.69
N GLY A 273 -21.93 -19.60 6.90
CA GLY A 273 -22.56 -20.33 7.99
C GLY A 273 -23.96 -20.84 7.66
N TYR A 274 -24.79 -20.03 6.99
CA TYR A 274 -26.12 -20.42 6.52
C TYR A 274 -26.04 -21.56 5.49
N VAL A 275 -25.20 -21.43 4.47
CA VAL A 275 -25.02 -22.43 3.42
C VAL A 275 -24.50 -23.74 4.01
N THR A 276 -23.47 -23.71 4.87
CA THR A 276 -22.95 -24.93 5.51
C THR A 276 -24.01 -25.64 6.34
N ARG A 277 -24.83 -24.90 7.10
CA ARG A 277 -25.94 -25.48 7.88
C ARG A 277 -26.97 -26.11 6.95
N GLN A 278 -27.37 -25.41 5.90
CA GLN A 278 -28.38 -25.90 4.95
C GLN A 278 -27.90 -27.14 4.17
N VAL A 279 -26.65 -27.13 3.68
CA VAL A 279 -26.02 -28.29 3.02
C VAL A 279 -25.97 -29.48 3.96
N THR A 280 -25.59 -29.26 5.22
CA THR A 280 -25.54 -30.34 6.23
C THR A 280 -26.93 -30.92 6.50
N GLU A 281 -27.97 -30.09 6.56
CA GLU A 281 -29.36 -30.54 6.76
C GLU A 281 -29.86 -31.38 5.58
N LEU A 282 -29.71 -30.87 4.35
CA LEU A 282 -30.15 -31.56 3.13
C LEU A 282 -29.42 -32.89 2.94
N LEU A 283 -28.10 -32.91 3.18
CA LEU A 283 -27.32 -34.13 3.10
C LEU A 283 -27.68 -35.11 4.23
N GLY A 284 -27.96 -34.60 5.44
CA GLY A 284 -28.44 -35.42 6.56
C GLY A 284 -29.78 -36.09 6.25
N GLN A 285 -30.71 -35.35 5.65
CA GLN A 285 -31.99 -35.87 5.16
C GLN A 285 -31.79 -36.94 4.07
N ALA A 286 -30.94 -36.68 3.08
CA ALA A 286 -30.67 -37.65 2.02
C ALA A 286 -30.02 -38.95 2.54
N VAL A 287 -29.13 -38.84 3.54
CA VAL A 287 -28.54 -39.99 4.23
C VAL A 287 -29.64 -40.79 4.96
N HIS A 288 -30.50 -40.12 5.73
CA HIS A 288 -31.61 -40.73 6.44
C HIS A 288 -32.56 -41.47 5.50
N ASP A 289 -33.05 -40.78 4.47
CA ASP A 289 -33.98 -41.34 3.48
C ASP A 289 -33.39 -42.57 2.77
N THR A 290 -32.09 -42.51 2.46
CA THR A 290 -31.40 -43.65 1.84
C THR A 290 -31.31 -44.83 2.80
N ARG A 291 -31.00 -44.57 4.07
CA ARG A 291 -30.90 -45.61 5.10
C ARG A 291 -32.26 -46.23 5.42
N GLU A 292 -33.29 -45.43 5.64
CA GLU A 292 -34.64 -45.93 5.93
C GLU A 292 -35.20 -46.79 4.80
N ARG A 293 -34.95 -46.44 3.53
CA ARG A 293 -35.36 -47.27 2.39
C ARG A 293 -34.69 -48.64 2.41
N LEU A 294 -33.40 -48.70 2.75
CA LEU A 294 -32.66 -49.96 2.85
C LEU A 294 -33.16 -50.81 4.02
N ASP A 295 -33.33 -50.18 5.19
CA ASP A 295 -33.81 -50.86 6.39
C ASP A 295 -35.26 -51.36 6.17
N HIS A 296 -36.10 -50.58 5.48
CA HIS A 296 -37.45 -51.00 5.09
C HIS A 296 -37.42 -52.18 4.11
N GLN A 297 -36.59 -52.13 3.06
CA GLN A 297 -36.43 -53.26 2.13
C GLN A 297 -35.97 -54.54 2.85
N ALA A 298 -35.04 -54.42 3.79
CA ALA A 298 -34.59 -55.55 4.59
C ALA A 298 -35.70 -56.11 5.49
N ARG A 299 -36.50 -55.24 6.13
CA ARG A 299 -37.67 -55.65 6.93
C ARG A 299 -38.72 -56.36 6.08
N VAL A 300 -39.07 -55.81 4.92
CA VAL A 300 -40.03 -56.42 3.98
C VAL A 300 -39.52 -57.77 3.49
N HIS A 301 -38.24 -57.88 3.13
CA HIS A 301 -37.64 -59.15 2.68
C HIS A 301 -37.61 -60.20 3.80
N ALA A 302 -37.28 -59.80 5.03
CA ALA A 302 -37.35 -60.68 6.20
C ALA A 302 -38.79 -61.15 6.44
N ALA A 303 -39.76 -60.25 6.42
CA ALA A 303 -41.17 -60.60 6.61
C ALA A 303 -41.71 -61.54 5.51
N MET A 304 -41.26 -61.39 4.26
CA MET A 304 -41.58 -62.32 3.17
C MET A 304 -40.98 -63.72 3.35
N THR A 305 -39.83 -63.82 4.01
CA THR A 305 -39.11 -65.11 4.19
C THR A 305 -39.49 -65.81 5.49
N THR A 306 -39.88 -65.09 6.55
CA THR A 306 -40.25 -65.65 7.86
C THR A 306 -41.77 -65.71 8.11
N GLY A 307 -42.59 -65.00 7.34
CA GLY A 307 -44.05 -65.02 7.43
C GLY A 307 -44.65 -64.14 8.55
N GLU A 308 -43.83 -63.53 9.40
CA GLU A 308 -44.24 -62.56 10.42
C GLU A 308 -44.03 -61.13 9.94
N VAL A 309 -45.09 -60.32 9.94
CA VAL A 309 -45.01 -58.89 9.59
C VAL A 309 -45.18 -58.06 10.87
N PRO A 310 -44.11 -57.46 11.41
CA PRO A 310 -44.25 -56.45 12.45
C PRO A 310 -45.09 -55.28 11.95
N PRO A 311 -45.99 -54.69 12.76
CA PRO A 311 -46.83 -53.56 12.34
C PRO A 311 -46.03 -52.34 11.89
N GLU A 312 -44.81 -52.17 12.40
CA GLU A 312 -43.86 -51.11 12.01
C GLU A 312 -43.11 -51.39 10.70
N ALA A 313 -43.24 -52.59 10.12
CA ALA A 313 -42.52 -52.96 8.91
C ALA A 313 -43.02 -52.20 7.66
N ALA A 314 -44.28 -51.75 7.66
CA ALA A 314 -44.93 -51.16 6.49
C ALA A 314 -44.65 -49.66 6.27
N ALA A 315 -44.19 -48.92 7.28
CA ALA A 315 -44.04 -47.47 7.19
C ALA A 315 -42.57 -47.01 7.06
N LEU A 316 -42.33 -46.04 6.19
CA LEU A 316 -41.08 -45.28 6.13
C LEU A 316 -41.15 -44.13 7.15
N ARG A 317 -40.14 -44.03 8.03
CA ARG A 317 -40.07 -42.93 9.00
C ARG A 317 -39.58 -41.66 8.32
N ARG A 318 -40.30 -40.55 8.50
CA ARG A 318 -39.90 -39.26 7.92
C ARG A 318 -38.84 -38.60 8.78
N TRP A 319 -38.04 -37.73 8.17
CA TRP A 319 -37.04 -36.93 8.87
C TRP A 319 -37.63 -36.10 10.02
N GLU A 320 -38.84 -35.56 9.82
CA GLU A 320 -39.55 -34.73 10.80
C GLU A 320 -39.99 -35.50 12.05
N ASP A 321 -40.20 -36.82 11.92
CA ASP A 321 -40.62 -37.69 13.03
C ASP A 321 -39.45 -38.10 13.94
N LEU A 322 -38.21 -37.77 13.55
CA LEU A 322 -37.01 -38.13 14.31
C LEU A 322 -36.75 -37.19 15.49
N THR A 323 -36.33 -37.78 16.61
CA THR A 323 -35.78 -37.02 17.74
C THR A 323 -34.56 -36.19 17.32
N ASP A 324 -34.32 -35.05 17.99
CA ASP A 324 -33.19 -34.18 17.68
C ASP A 324 -31.83 -34.91 17.78
N ARG A 325 -31.71 -35.83 18.75
CA ARG A 325 -30.50 -36.65 18.91
C ARG A 325 -30.28 -37.60 17.73
N ALA A 326 -31.36 -38.12 17.11
CA ALA A 326 -31.25 -38.94 15.91
C ALA A 326 -30.90 -38.10 14.68
N ARG A 327 -31.53 -36.92 14.50
CA ARG A 327 -31.18 -35.98 13.43
C ARG A 327 -29.73 -35.51 13.52
N GLU A 328 -29.22 -35.25 14.71
CA GLU A 328 -27.82 -34.85 14.91
C GLU A 328 -26.82 -35.93 14.51
N LYS A 329 -27.14 -37.21 14.69
CA LYS A 329 -26.30 -38.32 14.20
C LYS A 329 -26.19 -38.29 12.67
N HIS A 330 -27.30 -38.03 11.97
CA HIS A 330 -27.31 -37.93 10.51
C HIS A 330 -26.61 -36.65 10.01
N ARG A 331 -26.74 -35.52 10.71
CA ARG A 331 -25.95 -34.30 10.43
C ARG A 331 -24.44 -34.54 10.61
N ALA A 332 -24.06 -35.22 11.68
CA ALA A 332 -22.66 -35.60 11.89
C ALA A 332 -22.16 -36.56 10.80
N GLN A 333 -22.99 -37.48 10.32
CA GLN A 333 -22.66 -38.30 9.15
C GLN A 333 -22.51 -37.47 7.87
N ALA A 334 -23.41 -36.51 7.62
CA ALA A 334 -23.35 -35.61 6.48
C ALA A 334 -22.04 -34.79 6.45
N ARG A 335 -21.63 -34.20 7.58
CA ARG A 335 -20.34 -33.48 7.69
C ARG A 335 -19.16 -34.37 7.31
N ARG A 336 -19.17 -35.63 7.77
CA ARG A 336 -18.11 -36.62 7.50
C ARG A 336 -18.04 -37.02 6.03
N ILE A 337 -19.16 -37.04 5.31
CA ILE A 337 -19.15 -37.32 3.86
C ILE A 337 -18.30 -36.28 3.13
N GLY A 338 -18.46 -34.99 3.46
CA GLY A 338 -17.65 -33.92 2.86
C GLY A 338 -16.16 -34.08 3.17
N GLU A 339 -15.80 -34.33 4.43
CA GLU A 339 -14.40 -34.56 4.83
C GLU A 339 -13.77 -35.77 4.14
N ASN A 340 -14.51 -36.87 4.06
CA ASN A 340 -14.02 -38.11 3.46
C ASN A 340 -13.81 -37.95 1.94
N LEU A 341 -14.70 -37.23 1.25
CA LEU A 341 -14.53 -36.89 -0.16
C LEU A 341 -13.28 -36.01 -0.36
N ALA A 342 -13.09 -34.99 0.47
CA ALA A 342 -11.91 -34.13 0.39
C ALA A 342 -10.61 -34.90 0.59
N ALA A 343 -10.60 -35.90 1.49
CA ALA A 343 -9.44 -36.75 1.75
C ALA A 343 -9.03 -37.63 0.56
N ILE A 344 -9.96 -37.92 -0.37
CA ILE A 344 -9.67 -38.63 -1.63
C ILE A 344 -9.52 -37.68 -2.82
N GLY A 345 -9.37 -36.37 -2.60
CA GLY A 345 -9.24 -35.37 -3.66
C GLY A 345 -10.53 -35.03 -4.38
N CYS A 346 -11.69 -35.42 -3.83
CA CYS A 346 -13.01 -35.11 -4.37
C CYS A 346 -13.70 -33.99 -3.58
N PHE A 347 -14.51 -33.18 -4.26
CA PHE A 347 -15.27 -32.10 -3.63
C PHE A 347 -16.75 -32.18 -3.99
N MET A 348 -17.59 -31.76 -3.06
CA MET A 348 -19.04 -31.69 -3.24
C MET A 348 -19.42 -30.27 -3.70
N VAL A 349 -20.13 -30.16 -4.81
CA VAL A 349 -20.63 -28.89 -5.33
C VAL A 349 -22.14 -28.99 -5.61
N PRO A 350 -22.89 -27.88 -5.58
CA PRO A 350 -24.27 -27.87 -6.05
C PRO A 350 -24.35 -28.40 -7.48
N THR A 351 -25.40 -29.16 -7.80
CA THR A 351 -25.54 -29.74 -9.13
C THR A 351 -25.72 -28.64 -10.17
N VAL A 352 -24.78 -28.55 -11.12
CA VAL A 352 -24.81 -27.60 -12.25
C VAL A 352 -25.06 -28.36 -13.56
N ASP A 353 -24.33 -29.46 -13.75
CA ASP A 353 -24.53 -30.41 -14.86
C ASP A 353 -24.32 -31.83 -14.33
N PRO A 354 -25.39 -32.66 -14.25
CA PRO A 354 -25.31 -34.04 -13.79
C PRO A 354 -24.30 -34.90 -14.56
N ALA A 355 -24.02 -34.57 -15.83
CA ALA A 355 -23.06 -35.30 -16.66
C ALA A 355 -21.60 -35.13 -16.20
N LEU A 356 -21.31 -34.10 -15.40
CA LEU A 356 -19.98 -33.84 -14.86
C LEU A 356 -19.72 -34.56 -13.52
N SER A 357 -20.69 -35.30 -12.99
CA SER A 357 -20.48 -36.06 -11.74
C SER A 357 -19.40 -37.12 -11.93
N ALA A 358 -18.42 -37.15 -11.02
CA ALA A 358 -17.38 -38.16 -11.02
C ALA A 358 -17.92 -39.51 -10.52
N ASP A 359 -17.77 -40.55 -11.33
CA ASP A 359 -17.93 -41.94 -10.87
C ASP A 359 -16.69 -42.34 -10.09
N LEU A 360 -16.87 -42.75 -8.84
CA LEU A 360 -15.76 -43.20 -7.98
C LEU A 360 -15.19 -44.52 -8.49
N ASP A 361 -13.87 -44.62 -8.61
CA ASP A 361 -13.20 -45.86 -8.94
C ASP A 361 -13.12 -46.82 -7.75
N ASP A 362 -12.70 -48.06 -7.99
CA ASP A 362 -12.63 -49.08 -6.95
C ASP A 362 -11.55 -48.79 -5.88
N GLU A 363 -10.54 -47.95 -6.16
CA GLU A 363 -9.52 -47.55 -5.20
C GLU A 363 -10.04 -46.44 -4.26
N GLU A 364 -10.70 -45.43 -4.83
CA GLU A 364 -11.41 -44.35 -4.13
C GLU A 364 -12.50 -44.90 -3.21
N VAL A 365 -13.32 -45.85 -3.71
CA VAL A 365 -14.32 -46.56 -2.91
C VAL A 365 -13.68 -47.32 -1.74
N ARG A 366 -12.57 -48.02 -1.98
CA ARG A 366 -11.81 -48.72 -0.92
C ARG A 366 -11.20 -47.75 0.08
N ALA A 367 -10.75 -46.58 -0.36
CA ALA A 367 -10.22 -45.55 0.52
C ALA A 367 -11.32 -44.96 1.41
N LEU A 368 -12.48 -44.59 0.85
CA LEU A 368 -13.64 -44.10 1.59
C LEU A 368 -14.14 -45.11 2.62
N ALA A 369 -14.30 -46.38 2.22
CA ALA A 369 -14.75 -47.45 3.11
C ALA A 369 -13.79 -47.66 4.28
N ARG A 370 -12.47 -47.59 4.04
CA ARG A 370 -11.44 -47.66 5.09
C ARG A 370 -11.51 -46.47 6.05
N LEU A 371 -11.70 -45.25 5.54
CA LEU A 371 -11.83 -44.04 6.36
C LEU A 371 -13.06 -44.09 7.27
N GLU A 372 -14.21 -44.50 6.72
CA GLU A 372 -15.44 -44.66 7.49
C GLU A 372 -15.32 -45.78 8.54
N TYR A 373 -14.73 -46.91 8.17
CA TYR A 373 -14.50 -48.04 9.09
C TYR A 373 -13.58 -47.66 10.26
N ARG A 374 -12.44 -47.00 9.99
CA ARG A 374 -11.51 -46.55 11.02
C ARG A 374 -12.15 -45.61 12.03
N ARG A 375 -13.05 -44.74 11.57
CA ARG A 375 -13.80 -43.85 12.48
C ARG A 375 -14.86 -44.62 13.26
N TRP A 376 -15.61 -45.51 12.61
CA TRP A 376 -16.62 -46.35 13.27
C TRP A 376 -16.00 -47.22 14.37
N ILE A 377 -14.85 -47.84 14.11
CA ILE A 377 -14.17 -48.68 15.10
C ILE A 377 -13.61 -47.85 16.26
N ALA A 378 -13.07 -46.66 15.99
CA ALA A 378 -12.60 -45.74 17.02
C ALA A 378 -13.74 -45.25 17.93
N ASP A 379 -14.88 -44.84 17.34
CA ASP A 379 -16.09 -44.45 18.09
C ASP A 379 -16.59 -45.61 18.97
N ARG A 380 -16.52 -46.85 18.47
CA ARG A 380 -16.94 -48.05 19.19
C ARG A 380 -16.02 -48.37 20.36
N VAL A 381 -14.70 -48.32 20.15
CA VAL A 381 -13.70 -48.53 21.20
C VAL A 381 -13.85 -47.48 22.30
N ALA A 382 -14.04 -46.21 21.93
CA ALA A 382 -14.26 -45.13 22.89
C ALA A 382 -15.55 -45.32 23.71
N ARG A 383 -16.65 -45.79 23.08
CA ARG A 383 -17.90 -46.12 23.78
C ARG A 383 -17.71 -47.24 24.79
N ARG A 384 -16.99 -48.31 24.43
CA ARG A 384 -16.70 -49.44 25.31
C ARG A 384 -15.86 -49.04 26.54
N THR A 385 -15.02 -48.01 26.40
CA THR A 385 -14.29 -47.44 27.55
C THR A 385 -15.20 -46.67 28.51
N ILE A 386 -16.28 -46.06 28.00
CA ILE A 386 -17.21 -45.24 28.77
C ILE A 386 -18.32 -46.08 29.40
N ASP A 387 -18.80 -47.11 28.70
CA ASP A 387 -19.83 -48.03 29.15
C ASP A 387 -19.41 -49.49 28.83
N PRO A 388 -18.81 -50.20 29.80
CA PRO A 388 -18.34 -51.57 29.63
C PRO A 388 -19.46 -52.61 29.49
N GLU A 389 -20.71 -52.25 29.83
CA GLU A 389 -21.89 -53.14 29.78
C GLU A 389 -22.63 -53.08 28.43
N ASP A 390 -22.21 -52.25 27.48
CA ASP A 390 -22.73 -52.24 26.10
C ASP A 390 -22.18 -53.45 25.33
N VAL A 391 -22.85 -54.61 25.49
CA VAL A 391 -22.45 -55.92 24.94
C VAL A 391 -22.85 -56.01 23.47
N ASP A 392 -21.92 -55.61 22.60
CA ASP A 392 -21.87 -56.08 21.21
C ASP A 392 -20.73 -57.11 21.10
N ASP A 393 -21.08 -58.37 20.86
CA ASP A 393 -20.18 -59.54 20.96
C ASP A 393 -19.03 -59.56 19.92
N ALA A 394 -19.02 -58.64 18.95
CA ALA A 394 -18.02 -58.61 17.89
C ALA A 394 -16.76 -57.81 18.27
N GLU A 395 -15.61 -58.48 18.36
CA GLU A 395 -14.31 -57.83 18.60
C GLU A 395 -13.96 -56.79 17.51
N PRO A 396 -13.40 -55.62 17.89
CA PRO A 396 -13.01 -54.60 16.94
C PRO A 396 -11.73 -54.99 16.18
N LEU A 397 -11.88 -55.64 15.02
CA LEU A 397 -10.76 -56.09 14.20
C LEU A 397 -10.16 -54.97 13.33
N PRO A 398 -8.84 -55.01 13.03
CA PRO A 398 -8.26 -54.20 11.97
C PRO A 398 -8.90 -54.47 10.59
N TRP A 399 -8.89 -53.48 9.70
CA TRP A 399 -9.53 -53.59 8.38
C TRP A 399 -9.05 -54.81 7.57
N GLU A 400 -7.77 -55.17 7.66
CA GLU A 400 -7.18 -56.27 6.90
C GLU A 400 -7.61 -57.66 7.42
N GLU A 401 -8.06 -57.74 8.67
CA GLU A 401 -8.47 -58.99 9.33
C GLU A 401 -9.99 -59.22 9.27
N LEU A 402 -10.74 -58.28 8.68
CA LEU A 402 -12.19 -58.40 8.54
C LEU A 402 -12.58 -59.51 7.53
N PRO A 403 -13.59 -60.33 7.87
CA PRO A 403 -14.24 -61.23 6.93
C PRO A 403 -14.68 -60.49 5.66
N GLU A 404 -14.54 -61.14 4.50
CA GLU A 404 -14.86 -60.53 3.20
C GLU A 404 -16.32 -60.05 3.13
N THR A 405 -17.23 -60.79 3.77
CA THR A 405 -18.65 -60.42 3.89
C THR A 405 -18.86 -59.12 4.67
N ALA A 406 -18.03 -58.85 5.69
CA ALA A 406 -18.08 -57.61 6.47
C ALA A 406 -17.48 -56.43 5.68
N ARG A 407 -16.32 -56.62 5.02
CA ARG A 407 -15.71 -55.61 4.14
C ARG A 407 -16.64 -55.21 3.00
N MET A 408 -17.34 -56.18 2.40
CA MET A 408 -18.28 -55.94 1.31
C MET A 408 -19.40 -54.97 1.71
N ARG A 409 -19.89 -55.03 2.96
CA ARG A 409 -20.93 -54.09 3.45
C ARG A 409 -20.41 -52.65 3.49
N HIS A 410 -19.17 -52.44 3.96
CA HIS A 410 -18.55 -51.12 4.00
C HIS A 410 -18.25 -50.57 2.60
N LEU A 411 -17.80 -51.43 1.67
CA LEU A 411 -17.61 -51.05 0.26
C LEU A 411 -18.92 -50.69 -0.43
N GLN A 412 -20.00 -51.45 -0.19
CA GLN A 412 -21.32 -51.13 -0.70
C GLN A 412 -21.88 -49.83 -0.13
N ALA A 413 -21.62 -49.53 1.15
CA ALA A 413 -21.98 -48.25 1.75
C ALA A 413 -21.23 -47.08 1.07
N ALA A 414 -19.91 -47.22 0.87
CA ALA A 414 -19.09 -46.23 0.19
C ALA A 414 -19.52 -45.97 -1.26
N ARG A 415 -19.86 -47.02 -2.03
CA ARG A 415 -20.37 -46.90 -3.42
C ARG A 415 -21.68 -46.12 -3.53
N ARG A 416 -22.45 -46.01 -2.44
CA ARG A 416 -23.73 -45.28 -2.43
C ARG A 416 -23.57 -43.80 -2.13
N ILE A 417 -22.41 -43.36 -1.65
CA ILE A 417 -22.16 -41.96 -1.26
C ILE A 417 -22.47 -40.98 -2.42
N PRO A 418 -22.00 -41.19 -3.67
CA PRO A 418 -22.35 -40.30 -4.78
C PRO A 418 -23.86 -40.21 -5.02
N GLY A 419 -24.58 -41.33 -4.92
CA GLY A 419 -26.04 -41.35 -5.06
C GLY A 419 -26.78 -40.63 -3.91
N VAL A 420 -26.23 -40.65 -2.69
CA VAL A 420 -26.76 -39.88 -1.55
C VAL A 420 -26.53 -38.39 -1.75
N VAL A 421 -25.34 -38.00 -2.21
CA VAL A 421 -24.98 -36.61 -2.53
C VAL A 421 -25.87 -36.07 -3.66
N ALA A 422 -26.11 -36.85 -4.71
CA ALA A 422 -27.03 -36.52 -5.81
C ALA A 422 -28.47 -36.28 -5.35
N ARG A 423 -28.99 -37.10 -4.42
CA ARG A 423 -30.34 -36.92 -3.84
C ARG A 423 -30.47 -35.65 -3.01
N ALA A 424 -29.38 -35.18 -2.42
CA ALA A 424 -29.33 -33.91 -1.71
C ALA A 424 -29.22 -32.70 -2.67
N GLY A 425 -29.14 -32.92 -3.98
CA GLY A 425 -28.99 -31.86 -5.00
C GLY A 425 -27.54 -31.46 -5.27
N PHE A 426 -26.57 -32.26 -4.86
CA PHE A 426 -25.14 -32.00 -5.05
C PHE A 426 -24.50 -33.04 -5.99
N GLN A 427 -23.37 -32.71 -6.60
CA GLN A 427 -22.56 -33.65 -7.37
C GLN A 427 -21.14 -33.69 -6.83
N VAL A 428 -20.47 -34.83 -7.05
CA VAL A 428 -19.06 -35.02 -6.67
C VAL A 428 -18.19 -34.69 -7.86
N LEU A 429 -17.18 -33.85 -7.68
CA LEU A 429 -16.16 -33.53 -8.68
C LEU A 429 -14.79 -33.95 -8.18
N ARG A 430 -13.90 -34.37 -9.08
CA ARG A 430 -12.47 -34.57 -8.76
C ARG A 430 -11.73 -33.24 -8.84
N GLY A 431 -10.88 -32.96 -7.85
CA GLY A 431 -9.89 -31.90 -7.93
C GLY A 431 -8.85 -32.25 -9.00
N SER A 432 -8.64 -31.32 -9.95
CA SER A 432 -7.58 -31.41 -10.97
C SER A 432 -6.19 -31.26 -10.38
#